data_AF-A0A662YKB4-F1
#
_entry.id   AF-A0A662YKB4-F1
#
_cell.length_a   1.000
_cell.length_b   1.000
_cell.length_c   1.000
_cell.angle_alpha   90.00
_cell.angle_beta   90.00
_cell.angle_gamma   90.00
#
_symmetry.space_group_name_H-M   'P 1'
#
loop_
_entity.id
_entity.type
_entity.pdbx_description
1 polymer ?
#
loop_
_entity_poly.entity_id
_entity_poly.type
_entity_poly.pdbx_seq_one_letter_code
_entity_poly.pdbx_strand_id
1 'polypeptide(L)'
;MSSHNERTGLQPLTKSSFISKENGQLREPWKKYTEQKNSIEGFISSQLSSEALRRYKVRVDIMKKSSHYMDVMWKDLSFGDQNYMTTSTMFHLIDPWKFQRMKKIGTTQVKIKLYLLEEFYKVIKHGKEQLETILCTYDMATFSSEWESIRERLAHVTKALSDFNSVLIPGKLHTKHRLISNMGHTKIPHIRLSVNIKMPVVFDKKESHSFQQSAMLKWYIEGQSTLHPSEQFEVRYKLITPTTLEEGSQFGTITVSSFSIEIGNLLPEKSYEFTIKRAETYCLVYGFWNDTIILKTKPFPTDHVDYLKKASCCFV
;
A
#
# COMPACT_ATOMS: atom_id res chain seq x y z
N MET A 1 107.61 -15.24 -7.60
CA MET A 1 107.27 -13.81 -7.48
C MET A 1 106.01 -13.61 -8.33
N SER A 2 104.82 -13.72 -7.71
CA SER A 2 103.92 -12.61 -7.32
C SER A 2 103.29 -11.92 -8.56
N SER A 3 101.99 -11.66 -8.70
CA SER A 3 100.79 -11.76 -7.84
C SER A 3 99.54 -11.46 -8.69
N HIS A 4 98.35 -11.84 -8.19
CA HIS A 4 96.96 -11.54 -8.62
C HIS A 4 96.71 -10.14 -9.27
N ASN A 5 95.66 -9.88 -10.08
CA ASN A 5 94.25 -10.13 -9.79
C ASN A 5 93.30 -9.99 -11.02
N GLU A 6 92.09 -10.51 -10.83
CA GLU A 6 90.97 -10.78 -11.75
C GLU A 6 90.12 -9.60 -12.30
N ARG A 7 89.46 -9.93 -13.44
CA ARG A 7 88.03 -9.77 -13.80
C ARG A 7 87.40 -8.48 -14.37
N THR A 8 86.84 -8.72 -15.57
CA THR A 8 85.52 -8.36 -16.12
C THR A 8 85.16 -6.91 -16.42
N GLY A 9 84.82 -6.70 -17.70
CA GLY A 9 84.06 -5.56 -18.19
C GLY A 9 84.08 -5.53 -19.72
N LEU A 10 83.34 -6.44 -20.38
CA LEU A 10 83.17 -6.41 -21.83
C LEU A 10 81.81 -5.80 -22.19
N GLN A 11 81.91 -5.04 -23.28
CA GLN A 11 81.08 -3.93 -23.73
C GLN A 11 79.86 -4.32 -24.58
N PRO A 12 79.04 -3.35 -25.02
CA PRO A 12 77.63 -3.53 -25.36
C PRO A 12 77.33 -3.54 -26.88
N LEU A 13 76.01 -3.49 -27.17
CA LEU A 13 75.29 -3.07 -28.39
C LEU A 13 74.61 -4.15 -29.26
N THR A 14 73.28 -4.21 -29.06
CA THR A 14 72.16 -4.28 -30.03
C THR A 14 72.03 -5.44 -31.03
N LYS A 15 70.95 -6.21 -30.85
CA LYS A 15 69.92 -6.56 -31.85
C LYS A 15 68.68 -7.07 -31.09
N SER A 16 67.56 -6.35 -31.19
CA SER A 16 66.38 -6.71 -32.01
C SER A 16 65.57 -7.90 -31.50
N SER A 17 64.26 -7.62 -31.35
CA SER A 17 63.11 -8.53 -31.44
C SER A 17 63.01 -9.65 -30.41
N PHE A 18 62.14 -9.47 -29.42
CA PHE A 18 61.02 -10.38 -29.12
C PHE A 18 60.03 -9.66 -28.20
N ILE A 19 59.17 -8.83 -28.80
CA ILE A 19 57.91 -8.44 -28.18
C ILE A 19 56.97 -9.63 -28.41
N SER A 20 56.88 -10.51 -27.43
CA SER A 20 55.88 -11.58 -27.41
C SER A 20 54.53 -10.96 -27.12
N LYS A 21 53.66 -10.98 -28.13
CA LYS A 21 52.25 -10.65 -28.07
C LYS A 21 51.53 -11.60 -27.11
N GLU A 22 51.20 -11.12 -25.91
CA GLU A 22 50.25 -11.80 -25.02
C GLU A 22 49.38 -10.74 -24.33
N ASN A 23 48.40 -10.19 -25.03
CA ASN A 23 47.45 -9.22 -24.44
C ASN A 23 46.07 -9.16 -25.11
N GLY A 24 45.68 -10.25 -25.79
CA GLY A 24 44.44 -10.32 -26.59
C GLY A 24 43.31 -11.18 -26.03
N GLN A 25 43.58 -12.15 -25.14
CA GLN A 25 42.61 -13.23 -24.82
C GLN A 25 41.96 -13.16 -23.43
N LEU A 26 42.50 -12.37 -22.49
CA LEU A 26 41.90 -12.15 -21.15
C LEU A 26 40.76 -11.11 -21.13
N ARG A 27 40.42 -10.52 -22.28
CA ARG A 27 39.59 -9.29 -22.34
C ARG A 27 38.08 -9.55 -22.46
N GLU A 28 37.66 -10.61 -23.14
CA GLU A 28 36.23 -10.87 -23.41
C GLU A 28 35.45 -11.47 -22.22
N PRO A 29 35.95 -12.49 -21.50
CA PRO A 29 35.24 -13.02 -20.33
C PRO A 29 35.10 -11.99 -19.21
N TRP A 30 36.14 -11.18 -18.98
CA TRP A 30 36.11 -10.12 -17.97
C TRP A 30 35.15 -9.00 -18.33
N LYS A 31 35.10 -8.61 -19.61
CA LYS A 31 34.14 -7.62 -20.10
C LYS A 31 32.70 -8.10 -19.93
N LYS A 32 32.40 -9.34 -20.36
CA LYS A 32 31.07 -9.96 -20.20
C LYS A 32 30.65 -10.05 -18.73
N TYR A 33 31.55 -10.52 -17.85
CA TYR A 33 31.31 -10.54 -16.40
C TYR A 33 30.98 -9.15 -15.86
N THR A 34 31.77 -8.14 -16.23
CA THR A 34 31.59 -6.77 -15.75
C THR A 34 30.26 -6.18 -16.22
N GLU A 35 29.88 -6.39 -17.49
CA GLU A 35 28.59 -5.95 -18.04
C GLU A 35 27.42 -6.62 -17.30
N GLN A 36 27.49 -7.93 -17.08
CA GLN A 36 26.47 -8.69 -16.35
C GLN A 36 26.34 -8.23 -14.90
N LYS A 37 27.47 -8.08 -14.20
CA LYS A 37 27.51 -7.58 -12.83
C LYS A 37 26.91 -6.18 -12.72
N ASN A 38 27.34 -5.26 -13.58
CA ASN A 38 26.83 -3.89 -13.63
C ASN A 38 25.33 -3.84 -13.94
N SER A 39 24.83 -4.75 -14.78
CA SER A 39 23.40 -4.86 -15.08
C SER A 39 22.59 -5.25 -13.83
N ILE A 40 23.07 -6.22 -13.05
CA ILE A 40 22.42 -6.62 -11.79
C ILE A 40 22.48 -5.48 -10.77
N GLU A 41 23.65 -4.84 -10.59
CA GLU A 41 23.81 -3.69 -9.69
C GLU A 41 22.90 -2.52 -10.09
N GLY A 42 22.77 -2.26 -11.39
CA GLY A 42 21.84 -1.27 -11.96
C GLY A 42 20.38 -1.62 -11.67
N PHE A 43 20.00 -2.89 -11.79
CA PHE A 43 18.64 -3.34 -11.45
C PHE A 43 18.34 -3.20 -9.96
N ILE A 44 19.29 -3.59 -9.09
CA ILE A 44 19.13 -3.47 -7.64
C ILE A 44 19.01 -2.01 -7.23
N SER A 45 19.91 -1.15 -7.71
CA SER A 45 19.94 0.28 -7.34
C SER A 45 18.72 1.05 -7.85
N SER A 46 18.11 0.62 -8.96
CA SER A 46 16.92 1.28 -9.54
C SER A 46 15.61 0.69 -9.02
N GLN A 47 15.34 -0.58 -9.32
CA GLN A 47 14.04 -1.23 -9.11
C GLN A 47 13.93 -1.90 -7.74
N LEU A 48 15.03 -2.35 -7.15
CA LEU A 48 15.05 -3.03 -5.84
C LEU A 48 15.70 -2.21 -4.73
N SER A 49 15.85 -0.89 -4.92
CA SER A 49 16.41 -0.03 -3.88
C SER A 49 15.58 -0.13 -2.60
N SER A 50 16.18 0.16 -1.46
CA SER A 50 15.45 0.17 -0.18
C SER A 50 14.25 1.12 -0.24
N GLU A 51 14.37 2.22 -0.99
CA GLU A 51 13.26 3.13 -1.28
C GLU A 51 12.19 2.49 -2.16
N ALA A 52 12.55 1.79 -3.23
CA ALA A 52 11.59 1.07 -4.06
C ALA A 52 10.81 0.01 -3.26
N LEU A 53 11.52 -0.80 -2.46
CA LEU A 53 10.88 -1.79 -1.58
C LEU A 53 9.94 -1.13 -0.56
N ARG A 54 10.33 0.01 0.02
CA ARG A 54 9.45 0.78 0.91
C ARG A 54 8.19 1.22 0.19
N ARG A 55 8.31 1.76 -1.04
CA ARG A 55 7.16 2.17 -1.86
C ARG A 55 6.24 0.98 -2.20
N TYR A 56 6.80 -0.17 -2.55
CA TYR A 56 5.99 -1.38 -2.81
C TYR A 56 5.25 -1.82 -1.56
N LYS A 57 5.91 -1.84 -0.40
CA LYS A 57 5.28 -2.19 0.87
C LYS A 57 4.13 -1.24 1.22
N VAL A 58 4.35 0.07 1.12
CA VAL A 58 3.33 1.09 1.33
C VAL A 58 2.13 0.86 0.41
N ARG A 59 2.35 0.56 -0.88
CA ARG A 59 1.26 0.25 -1.80
C ARG A 59 0.47 -0.99 -1.37
N VAL A 60 1.14 -2.08 -0.96
CA VAL A 60 0.45 -3.27 -0.44
C VAL A 60 -0.42 -2.91 0.75
N ASP A 61 0.11 -2.13 1.69
CA ASP A 61 -0.59 -1.77 2.92
C ASP A 61 -1.79 -0.84 2.62
N ILE A 62 -1.65 0.13 1.72
CA ILE A 62 -2.76 0.97 1.26
C ILE A 62 -3.85 0.10 0.62
N MET A 63 -3.49 -0.85 -0.25
CA MET A 63 -4.45 -1.74 -0.92
C MET A 63 -5.23 -2.60 0.08
N LYS A 64 -4.58 -3.10 1.14
CA LYS A 64 -5.25 -3.85 2.22
C LYS A 64 -6.26 -3.02 2.99
N LYS A 65 -5.94 -1.74 3.23
CA LYS A 65 -6.78 -0.79 3.97
C LYS A 65 -7.88 -0.17 3.10
N SER A 66 -7.73 -0.24 1.78
CA SER A 66 -8.67 0.37 0.84
C SER A 66 -10.01 -0.37 0.80
N SER A 67 -11.07 0.41 0.56
CA SER A 67 -12.40 -0.13 0.32
C SER A 67 -12.59 -0.41 -1.17
N HIS A 68 -13.13 -1.58 -1.50
CA HIS A 68 -13.37 -1.99 -2.87
C HIS A 68 -14.88 -2.07 -3.11
N TYR A 69 -15.31 -1.45 -4.20
CA TYR A 69 -16.72 -1.37 -4.58
C TYR A 69 -16.90 -1.96 -5.97
N MET A 70 -18.02 -2.62 -6.18
CA MET A 70 -18.44 -2.99 -7.53
C MET A 70 -19.08 -1.80 -8.21
N ASP A 71 -18.65 -1.53 -9.43
CA ASP A 71 -19.19 -0.49 -10.27
C ASP A 71 -19.96 -1.10 -11.44
N VAL A 72 -21.05 -0.45 -11.82
CA VAL A 72 -22.02 -0.91 -12.82
C VAL A 72 -22.05 0.12 -13.93
N MET A 73 -21.50 -0.25 -15.09
CA MET A 73 -21.45 0.63 -16.25
C MET A 73 -22.21 0.04 -17.44
N TRP A 74 -22.79 0.89 -18.27
CA TRP A 74 -23.42 0.48 -19.52
C TRP A 74 -22.40 0.52 -20.65
N LYS A 75 -22.37 -0.53 -21.48
CA LYS A 75 -21.36 -0.70 -22.54
C LYS A 75 -21.62 0.17 -23.77
N ASP A 76 -22.88 0.50 -24.05
CA ASP A 76 -23.31 1.01 -25.36
C ASP A 76 -23.90 2.43 -25.30
N LEU A 77 -23.76 3.15 -24.19
CA LEU A 77 -24.15 4.56 -24.10
C LEU A 77 -22.96 5.44 -24.52
N SER A 78 -23.12 6.11 -25.67
CA SER A 78 -22.26 7.20 -26.12
C SER A 78 -22.03 8.19 -24.97
N PHE A 79 -20.81 8.70 -24.82
CA PHE A 79 -20.37 9.53 -23.67
C PHE A 79 -21.29 10.72 -23.33
N GLY A 80 -22.16 11.15 -24.25
CA GLY A 80 -23.15 12.22 -24.05
C GLY A 80 -24.50 11.81 -23.43
N ASP A 81 -24.92 10.55 -23.52
CA ASP A 81 -26.24 10.07 -23.01
C ASP A 81 -26.16 9.41 -21.62
N GLN A 82 -24.95 9.20 -21.08
CA GLN A 82 -24.72 8.66 -19.72
C GLN A 82 -25.33 9.55 -18.62
N ASN A 83 -25.62 10.82 -18.92
CA ASN A 83 -26.12 11.80 -17.95
C ASN A 83 -27.60 11.66 -17.57
N TYR A 84 -28.40 10.83 -18.27
CA TYR A 84 -29.85 10.76 -18.03
C TYR A 84 -30.32 9.58 -17.20
N MET A 85 -29.50 8.55 -16.99
CA MET A 85 -29.92 7.37 -16.23
C MET A 85 -29.19 7.30 -14.89
N THR A 86 -29.91 7.60 -13.81
CA THR A 86 -29.35 7.54 -12.46
C THR A 86 -28.94 6.11 -12.10
N THR A 87 -27.88 5.95 -11.31
CA THR A 87 -27.42 4.66 -10.79
C THR A 87 -28.55 3.87 -10.10
N SER A 88 -29.51 4.57 -9.49
CA SER A 88 -30.72 4.00 -8.89
C SER A 88 -31.57 3.25 -9.92
N THR A 89 -31.85 3.87 -11.07
CA THR A 89 -32.60 3.25 -12.17
C THR A 89 -31.90 2.02 -12.74
N MET A 90 -30.56 2.00 -12.73
CA MET A 90 -29.77 0.85 -13.20
C MET A 90 -29.94 -0.37 -12.28
N PHE A 91 -29.97 -0.16 -10.96
CA PHE A 91 -30.12 -1.24 -9.99
C PHE A 91 -31.48 -1.92 -10.04
N HIS A 92 -32.54 -1.18 -10.38
CA HIS A 92 -33.89 -1.76 -10.55
C HIS A 92 -33.97 -2.80 -11.67
N LEU A 93 -33.08 -2.74 -12.67
CA LEU A 93 -33.05 -3.68 -13.79
C LEU A 93 -32.19 -4.91 -13.52
N ILE A 94 -31.38 -4.88 -12.47
CA ILE A 94 -30.45 -5.96 -12.13
C ILE A 94 -31.17 -6.95 -11.20
N ASP A 95 -31.07 -8.23 -11.54
CA ASP A 95 -31.53 -9.31 -10.66
C ASP A 95 -30.72 -9.30 -9.34
N PRO A 96 -31.39 -9.12 -8.18
CA PRO A 96 -30.70 -9.01 -6.90
C PRO A 96 -29.86 -10.25 -6.56
N TRP A 97 -30.33 -11.45 -6.89
CA TRP A 97 -29.62 -12.70 -6.60
C TRP A 97 -28.38 -12.87 -7.47
N LYS A 98 -28.45 -12.50 -8.75
CA LYS A 98 -27.29 -12.46 -9.64
C LYS A 98 -26.28 -11.40 -9.19
N PHE A 99 -26.75 -10.23 -8.74
CA PHE A 99 -25.86 -9.20 -8.21
C PHE A 99 -25.14 -9.65 -6.95
N GLN A 100 -25.83 -10.29 -6.00
CA GLN A 100 -25.19 -10.85 -4.81
C GLN A 100 -24.16 -11.93 -5.15
N ARG A 101 -24.42 -12.76 -6.17
CA ARG A 101 -23.41 -13.71 -6.69
C ARG A 101 -22.19 -12.97 -7.26
N MET A 102 -22.39 -11.89 -8.01
CA MET A 102 -21.27 -11.08 -8.51
C MET A 102 -20.50 -10.39 -7.39
N LYS A 103 -21.17 -9.91 -6.34
CA LYS A 103 -20.53 -9.36 -5.15
C LYS A 103 -19.61 -10.40 -4.51
N LYS A 104 -20.05 -11.66 -4.34
CA LYS A 104 -19.20 -12.76 -3.84
C LYS A 104 -17.98 -13.00 -4.74
N ILE A 105 -18.16 -13.02 -6.05
CA ILE A 105 -17.04 -13.17 -7.01
C ILE A 105 -16.07 -12.00 -6.87
N GLY A 106 -16.58 -10.76 -6.80
CA GLY A 106 -15.78 -9.56 -6.59
C GLY A 106 -14.98 -9.61 -5.28
N THR A 107 -15.60 -10.01 -4.18
CA THR A 107 -14.92 -10.22 -2.89
C THR A 107 -13.79 -11.24 -3.02
N THR A 108 -14.03 -12.39 -3.66
CA THR A 108 -13.00 -13.42 -3.86
C THR A 108 -11.86 -12.90 -4.72
N GLN A 109 -12.16 -12.19 -5.82
CA GLN A 109 -11.12 -11.59 -6.66
C GLN A 109 -10.26 -10.58 -5.91
N VAL A 110 -10.88 -9.71 -5.10
CA VAL A 110 -10.13 -8.75 -4.27
C VAL A 110 -9.22 -9.49 -3.28
N LYS A 111 -9.72 -10.52 -2.59
CA LYS A 111 -8.90 -11.33 -1.66
C LYS A 111 -7.71 -11.98 -2.37
N ILE A 112 -7.91 -12.58 -3.55
CA ILE A 112 -6.84 -13.16 -4.35
C ILE A 112 -5.82 -12.09 -4.74
N LYS A 113 -6.27 -10.93 -5.23
CA LYS A 113 -5.38 -9.81 -5.58
C LYS A 113 -4.53 -9.36 -4.40
N LEU A 114 -5.13 -9.16 -3.23
CA LEU A 114 -4.41 -8.75 -2.02
C LEU A 114 -3.36 -9.78 -1.61
N TYR A 115 -3.71 -11.07 -1.67
CA TYR A 115 -2.77 -12.15 -1.39
C TYR A 115 -1.61 -12.17 -2.39
N LEU A 116 -1.90 -12.08 -3.70
CA LEU A 116 -0.87 -12.04 -4.74
C LEU A 116 0.09 -10.85 -4.57
N LEU A 117 -0.42 -9.67 -4.21
CA LEU A 117 0.42 -8.49 -3.95
C LEU A 117 1.42 -8.74 -2.81
N GLU A 118 1.00 -9.42 -1.74
CA GLU A 118 1.89 -9.80 -0.65
C GLU A 118 2.95 -10.81 -1.08
N GLU A 119 2.54 -11.84 -1.82
CA GLU A 119 3.45 -12.89 -2.29
C GLU A 119 4.48 -12.33 -3.27
N PHE A 120 4.06 -11.52 -4.24
CA PHE A 120 5.01 -10.86 -5.15
C PHE A 120 5.95 -9.92 -4.39
N TYR A 121 5.45 -9.16 -3.40
CA TYR A 121 6.33 -8.33 -2.57
C TYR A 121 7.40 -9.15 -1.83
N LYS A 122 7.04 -10.32 -1.27
CA LYS A 122 8.00 -11.23 -0.63
C LYS A 122 9.03 -11.75 -1.61
N VAL A 123 8.61 -12.17 -2.80
CA VAL A 123 9.50 -12.64 -3.87
C VAL A 123 10.48 -11.55 -4.29
N ILE A 124 10.02 -10.31 -4.45
CA ILE A 124 10.85 -9.16 -4.84
C ILE A 124 11.87 -8.85 -3.73
N LYS A 125 11.44 -8.81 -2.46
CA LYS A 125 12.32 -8.55 -1.33
C LYS A 125 13.39 -9.64 -1.19
N HIS A 126 12.98 -10.90 -1.20
CA HIS A 126 13.91 -12.02 -1.08
C HIS A 126 14.85 -12.11 -2.29
N GLY A 127 14.34 -11.85 -3.49
CA GLY A 127 15.14 -11.79 -4.71
C GLY A 127 16.23 -10.74 -4.63
N LYS A 128 15.96 -9.56 -4.05
CA LYS A 128 16.99 -8.57 -3.76
C LYS A 128 18.10 -9.13 -2.87
N GLU A 129 17.72 -9.69 -1.72
CA GLU A 129 18.67 -10.24 -0.72
C GLU A 129 19.57 -11.31 -1.36
N GLN A 130 19.00 -12.17 -2.20
CA GLN A 130 19.75 -13.19 -2.94
C GLN A 130 20.73 -12.56 -3.94
N LEU A 131 20.29 -11.59 -4.75
CA LEU A 131 21.15 -10.93 -5.74
C LEU A 131 22.29 -10.14 -5.07
N GLU A 132 22.03 -9.46 -3.96
CA GLU A 132 23.06 -8.78 -3.16
C GLU A 132 24.07 -9.78 -2.59
N THR A 133 23.60 -10.92 -2.09
CA THR A 133 24.48 -11.98 -1.58
C THR A 133 25.39 -12.51 -2.69
N ILE A 134 24.85 -12.79 -3.88
CA ILE A 134 25.64 -13.24 -5.05
C ILE A 134 26.72 -12.21 -5.39
N LEU A 135 26.37 -10.92 -5.48
CA LEU A 135 27.33 -9.86 -5.81
C LEU A 135 28.45 -9.68 -4.79
N CYS A 136 28.17 -9.95 -3.51
CA CYS A 136 29.13 -9.83 -2.42
C CYS A 136 30.02 -11.07 -2.25
N THR A 137 29.49 -12.27 -2.55
CA THR A 137 30.16 -13.54 -2.19
C THR A 137 30.79 -14.27 -3.36
N TYR A 138 30.29 -14.09 -4.59
CA TYR A 138 30.78 -14.84 -5.74
C TYR A 138 32.02 -14.17 -6.33
N ASP A 139 33.07 -14.97 -6.55
CA ASP A 139 34.18 -14.57 -7.40
C ASP A 139 33.79 -14.65 -8.89
N MET A 140 34.67 -14.16 -9.77
CA MET A 140 34.39 -14.14 -11.21
C MET A 140 34.12 -15.56 -11.77
N ALA A 141 34.86 -16.56 -11.30
CA ALA A 141 34.75 -17.92 -11.81
C ALA A 141 33.38 -18.52 -11.47
N THR A 142 32.98 -18.41 -10.20
CA THR A 142 31.69 -18.88 -9.68
C THR A 142 30.53 -18.11 -10.31
N PHE A 143 30.66 -16.79 -10.45
CA PHE A 143 29.65 -15.97 -11.12
C PHE A 143 29.43 -16.40 -12.58
N SER A 144 30.53 -16.69 -13.29
CA SER A 144 30.47 -17.09 -14.70
C SER A 144 29.90 -18.51 -14.86
N SER A 145 30.23 -19.45 -13.97
CA SER A 145 29.70 -20.81 -14.01
C SER A 145 28.22 -20.86 -13.66
N GLU A 146 27.78 -20.05 -12.69
CA GLU A 146 26.39 -20.00 -12.20
C GLU A 146 25.52 -18.98 -12.96
N TRP A 147 26.03 -18.37 -14.02
CA TRP A 147 25.36 -17.27 -14.71
C TRP A 147 23.92 -17.62 -15.14
N GLU A 148 23.67 -18.85 -15.58
CA GLU A 148 22.33 -19.27 -16.00
C GLU A 148 21.33 -19.24 -14.84
N SER A 149 21.75 -19.74 -13.67
CA SER A 149 20.96 -19.70 -12.43
C SER A 149 20.72 -18.27 -11.97
N ILE A 150 21.75 -17.41 -12.06
CA ILE A 150 21.64 -15.97 -11.74
C ILE A 150 20.65 -15.29 -12.68
N ARG A 151 20.70 -15.61 -13.98
CA ARG A 151 19.81 -15.07 -15.01
C ARG A 151 18.36 -15.50 -14.79
N GLU A 152 18.12 -16.77 -14.47
CA GLU A 152 16.79 -17.27 -14.15
C GLU A 152 16.19 -16.56 -12.93
N ARG A 153 17.00 -16.35 -11.88
CA ARG A 153 16.58 -15.58 -10.69
C ARG A 153 16.24 -14.14 -11.04
N LEU A 154 17.07 -13.47 -11.84
CA LEU A 154 16.81 -12.11 -12.29
C LEU A 154 15.51 -12.03 -13.11
N ALA A 155 15.27 -12.99 -14.01
CA ALA A 155 14.03 -13.08 -14.78
C ALA A 155 12.81 -13.32 -13.88
N HIS A 156 12.94 -14.19 -12.88
CA HIS A 156 11.88 -14.46 -11.91
C HIS A 156 11.50 -13.22 -11.09
N VAL A 157 12.48 -12.47 -10.58
CA VAL A 157 12.24 -11.23 -9.83
C VAL A 157 11.64 -10.14 -10.72
N THR A 158 12.15 -10.01 -11.95
CA THR A 158 11.64 -9.05 -12.93
C THR A 158 10.18 -9.35 -13.28
N LYS A 159 9.85 -10.64 -13.48
CA LYS A 159 8.47 -11.09 -13.72
C LYS A 159 7.59 -10.79 -12.52
N ALA A 160 8.03 -11.11 -11.29
CA ALA A 160 7.27 -10.81 -10.08
C ALA A 160 7.00 -9.31 -9.92
N LEU A 161 7.96 -8.45 -10.28
CA LEU A 161 7.76 -6.99 -10.29
C LEU A 161 6.73 -6.54 -11.35
N SER A 162 6.78 -7.12 -12.55
CA SER A 162 5.78 -6.85 -13.59
C SER A 162 4.38 -7.29 -13.14
N ASP A 163 4.26 -8.50 -12.60
CA ASP A 163 3.01 -9.07 -12.11
C ASP A 163 2.45 -8.25 -10.92
N PHE A 164 3.33 -7.81 -10.01
CA PHE A 164 2.97 -6.90 -8.91
C PHE A 164 2.31 -5.61 -9.44
N ASN A 165 2.92 -4.96 -10.43
CA ASN A 165 2.37 -3.74 -11.02
C ASN A 165 1.04 -3.99 -11.76
N SER A 166 0.92 -5.13 -12.44
CA SER A 166 -0.32 -5.54 -13.13
C SER A 166 -1.49 -5.72 -12.14
N VAL A 167 -1.24 -6.37 -11.00
CA VAL A 167 -2.28 -6.66 -10.00
C VAL A 167 -2.79 -5.39 -9.30
N LEU A 168 -1.96 -4.35 -9.17
CA LEU A 168 -2.36 -3.06 -8.60
C LEU A 168 -3.49 -2.38 -9.40
N ILE A 169 -3.64 -2.69 -10.69
CA ILE A 169 -4.64 -2.05 -11.54
C ILE A 169 -6.04 -2.63 -11.23
N PRO A 170 -7.06 -1.76 -11.00
CA PRO A 170 -8.44 -2.18 -10.89
C PRO A 170 -8.88 -3.01 -12.11
N GLY A 171 -9.58 -4.12 -11.85
CA GLY A 171 -9.87 -5.13 -12.87
C GLY A 171 -11.33 -5.19 -13.26
N LYS A 172 -11.60 -5.68 -14.48
CA LYS A 172 -12.95 -6.05 -14.93
C LYS A 172 -13.43 -7.30 -14.20
N LEU A 173 -14.71 -7.32 -13.81
CA LEU A 173 -15.37 -8.54 -13.36
C LEU A 173 -15.94 -9.27 -14.57
N HIS A 174 -15.43 -10.47 -14.85
CA HIS A 174 -16.00 -11.31 -15.90
C HIS A 174 -17.38 -11.83 -15.49
N THR A 175 -18.40 -11.41 -16.22
CA THR A 175 -19.79 -11.86 -16.04
C THR A 175 -20.05 -13.06 -16.95
N LYS A 176 -20.24 -14.25 -16.37
CA LYS A 176 -20.66 -15.44 -17.14
C LYS A 176 -22.15 -15.41 -17.52
N HIS A 177 -22.97 -14.68 -16.76
CA HIS A 177 -24.42 -14.61 -16.95
C HIS A 177 -24.89 -13.16 -17.05
N ARG A 178 -25.99 -12.93 -17.79
CA ARG A 178 -26.66 -11.62 -17.86
C ARG A 178 -27.24 -11.26 -16.49
N LEU A 179 -26.83 -10.11 -15.97
CA LEU A 179 -27.29 -9.57 -14.68
C LEU A 179 -28.74 -9.09 -14.75
N ILE A 180 -29.17 -8.60 -15.92
CA ILE A 180 -30.53 -8.21 -16.20
C ILE A 180 -31.38 -9.47 -16.43
N SER A 181 -32.54 -9.55 -15.79
CA SER A 181 -33.54 -10.60 -16.03
C SER A 181 -34.32 -10.29 -17.31
N ASN A 182 -34.75 -11.31 -18.07
CA ASN A 182 -35.35 -11.11 -19.40
C ASN A 182 -36.59 -10.19 -19.33
N MET A 183 -36.50 -9.01 -19.94
CA MET A 183 -37.56 -7.97 -19.95
C MET A 183 -38.47 -8.07 -21.19
N GLY A 184 -38.75 -9.28 -21.69
CA GLY A 184 -39.52 -9.46 -22.93
C GLY A 184 -38.81 -8.89 -24.17
N HIS A 185 -39.56 -8.31 -25.12
CA HIS A 185 -39.10 -7.86 -26.45
C HIS A 185 -38.25 -6.57 -26.45
N THR A 186 -37.84 -6.05 -25.30
CA THR A 186 -37.00 -4.83 -25.24
C THR A 186 -35.52 -5.17 -25.38
N LYS A 187 -34.77 -4.36 -26.14
CA LYS A 187 -33.32 -4.52 -26.32
C LYS A 187 -32.63 -4.42 -24.95
N ILE A 188 -32.15 -5.55 -24.45
CA ILE A 188 -31.47 -5.63 -23.16
C ILE A 188 -30.11 -4.95 -23.28
N PRO A 189 -29.84 -3.90 -22.49
CA PRO A 189 -28.57 -3.19 -22.54
C PRO A 189 -27.44 -4.02 -21.94
N HIS A 190 -26.24 -3.89 -22.51
CA HIS A 190 -25.11 -4.66 -22.03
C HIS A 190 -24.44 -3.96 -20.84
N ILE A 191 -24.48 -4.61 -19.67
CA ILE A 191 -23.83 -4.12 -18.45
C ILE A 191 -22.40 -4.68 -18.36
N ARG A 192 -21.46 -3.80 -18.01
CA ARG A 192 -20.11 -4.13 -17.56
C ARG A 192 -19.99 -3.92 -16.07
N LEU A 193 -19.33 -4.87 -15.40
CA LEU A 193 -18.96 -4.74 -14.00
C LEU A 193 -17.44 -4.57 -13.86
N SER A 194 -17.03 -3.69 -12.97
CA SER A 194 -15.64 -3.54 -12.55
C SER A 194 -15.55 -3.45 -11.03
N VAL A 195 -14.36 -3.69 -10.49
CA VAL A 195 -14.05 -3.37 -9.09
C VAL A 195 -13.31 -2.04 -9.08
N ASN A 196 -13.86 -1.05 -8.40
CA ASN A 196 -13.22 0.22 -8.13
C ASN A 196 -12.65 0.24 -6.71
N ILE A 197 -11.58 1.00 -6.52
CA ILE A 197 -10.86 1.10 -5.25
C ILE A 197 -11.03 2.52 -4.71
N LYS A 198 -11.42 2.63 -3.45
CA LYS A 198 -11.46 3.87 -2.69
C LYS A 198 -10.39 3.82 -1.61
N MET A 199 -9.51 4.82 -1.60
CA MET A 199 -8.35 4.88 -0.71
C MET A 199 -8.76 4.94 0.77
N PRO A 200 -7.92 4.52 1.73
CA PRO A 200 -8.28 4.43 3.14
C PRO A 200 -8.76 5.77 3.73
N VAL A 201 -9.72 5.71 4.66
CA VAL A 201 -10.19 6.87 5.45
C VAL A 201 -9.43 6.89 6.77
N VAL A 202 -8.64 7.92 7.03
CA VAL A 202 -7.69 7.95 8.15
C VAL A 202 -7.99 9.15 9.04
N PHE A 203 -7.96 8.97 10.36
CA PHE A 203 -8.06 10.08 11.30
C PHE A 203 -6.88 11.04 11.14
N ASP A 204 -7.19 12.33 11.14
CA ASP A 204 -6.19 13.37 11.37
C ASP A 204 -5.93 13.45 12.87
N LYS A 205 -4.84 12.82 13.31
CA LYS A 205 -4.45 12.79 14.72
C LYS A 205 -4.04 14.15 15.27
N LYS A 206 -3.70 15.12 14.42
CA LYS A 206 -3.31 16.47 14.85
C LYS A 206 -4.54 17.34 15.11
N GLU A 207 -5.56 17.14 14.29
CA GLU A 207 -6.80 17.93 14.36
C GLU A 207 -7.87 17.26 15.23
N SER A 208 -7.78 15.96 15.47
CA SER A 208 -8.69 15.24 16.37
C SER A 208 -8.26 15.38 17.82
N HIS A 209 -9.16 15.87 18.67
CA HIS A 209 -8.88 16.12 20.08
C HIS A 209 -10.15 16.05 20.94
N SER A 210 -9.95 15.79 22.23
CA SER A 210 -11.01 15.70 23.22
C SER A 210 -11.13 16.96 24.07
N PHE A 211 -12.37 17.26 24.42
CA PHE A 211 -12.76 18.22 25.44
C PHE A 211 -13.18 17.48 26.71
N GLN A 212 -13.82 18.20 27.62
CA GLN A 212 -14.26 17.66 28.90
C GLN A 212 -15.35 16.60 28.75
N GLN A 213 -16.34 16.83 27.88
CA GLN A 213 -17.47 15.92 27.65
C GLN A 213 -17.76 15.71 26.16
N SER A 214 -16.81 16.06 25.30
CA SER A 214 -16.93 15.84 23.86
C SER A 214 -15.59 15.52 23.22
N ALA A 215 -15.62 15.06 21.98
CA ALA A 215 -14.44 14.89 21.15
C ALA A 215 -14.70 15.41 19.73
N MET A 216 -13.82 16.27 19.25
CA MET A 216 -13.76 16.67 17.85
C MET A 216 -12.92 15.66 17.09
N LEU A 217 -13.49 15.06 16.06
CA LEU A 217 -12.84 14.09 15.20
C LEU A 217 -12.76 14.66 13.79
N LYS A 218 -11.59 14.55 13.16
CA LYS A 218 -11.37 14.94 11.77
C LYS A 218 -10.65 13.81 11.04
N TRP A 219 -10.96 13.61 9.78
CA TRP A 219 -10.33 12.59 8.95
C TRP A 219 -10.13 13.08 7.52
N TYR A 220 -9.35 12.32 6.76
CA TYR A 220 -9.10 12.54 5.35
C TYR A 220 -9.03 11.22 4.61
N ILE A 221 -9.05 11.27 3.28
CA ILE A 221 -8.83 10.10 2.45
C ILE A 221 -7.37 10.09 1.99
N GLU A 222 -6.65 9.02 2.31
CA GLU A 222 -5.22 8.92 2.01
C GLU A 222 -4.97 9.04 0.50
N GLY A 223 -4.09 9.96 0.11
CA GLY A 223 -3.73 10.17 -1.31
C GLY A 223 -4.81 10.82 -2.19
N GLN A 224 -5.91 11.32 -1.62
CA GLN A 224 -6.91 12.12 -2.34
C GLN A 224 -6.93 13.56 -1.82
N SER A 225 -6.98 14.51 -2.77
CA SER A 225 -7.08 15.95 -2.48
C SER A 225 -8.49 16.51 -2.72
N THR A 226 -9.37 15.76 -3.40
CA THR A 226 -10.68 16.25 -3.84
C THR A 226 -11.83 15.52 -3.16
N LEU A 227 -12.82 16.29 -2.69
CA LEU A 227 -14.05 15.78 -2.09
C LEU A 227 -14.92 15.10 -3.13
N HIS A 228 -15.40 13.89 -2.83
CA HIS A 228 -16.52 13.32 -3.55
C HIS A 228 -17.81 13.62 -2.76
N PRO A 229 -18.79 14.33 -3.35
CA PRO A 229 -19.94 14.90 -2.62
C PRO A 229 -20.95 13.88 -2.08
N SER A 230 -20.72 12.58 -2.29
CA SER A 230 -21.66 11.49 -1.98
C SER A 230 -21.10 10.45 -1.01
N GLU A 231 -19.95 10.70 -0.38
CA GLU A 231 -19.36 9.74 0.56
C GLU A 231 -19.95 9.90 1.96
N GLN A 232 -20.39 8.77 2.52
CA GLN A 232 -20.80 8.67 3.90
C GLN A 232 -19.78 7.84 4.67
N PHE A 233 -19.59 8.20 5.93
CA PHE A 233 -18.68 7.56 6.86
C PHE A 233 -19.45 7.08 8.07
N GLU A 234 -18.98 5.99 8.66
CA GLU A 234 -19.51 5.43 9.89
C GLU A 234 -18.46 5.61 10.99
N VAL A 235 -18.77 6.48 11.95
CA VAL A 235 -17.96 6.70 13.15
C VAL A 235 -18.55 5.86 14.27
N ARG A 236 -17.73 5.03 14.92
CA ARG A 236 -18.12 4.36 16.16
C ARG A 236 -17.26 4.85 17.30
N TYR A 237 -17.83 4.90 18.49
CA TYR A 237 -17.10 5.18 19.71
C TYR A 237 -17.46 4.18 20.80
N LYS A 238 -16.52 3.92 21.69
CA LYS A 238 -16.72 3.07 22.86
C LYS A 238 -15.79 3.50 24.00
N LEU A 239 -16.34 3.57 25.20
CA LEU A 239 -15.57 3.78 26.42
C LEU A 239 -14.63 2.58 26.67
N ILE A 240 -13.36 2.90 26.90
CA ILE A 240 -12.33 1.93 27.28
C ILE A 240 -12.41 1.73 28.80
N THR A 241 -12.58 0.47 29.20
CA THR A 241 -12.63 0.06 30.62
C THR A 241 -13.77 0.72 31.41
N PRO A 242 -15.04 0.40 31.10
CA PRO A 242 -16.16 0.83 31.93
C PRO A 242 -16.06 0.18 33.32
N THR A 243 -16.17 1.01 34.35
CA THR A 243 -16.11 0.62 35.77
C THR A 243 -17.50 0.46 36.41
N THR A 244 -18.55 0.97 35.77
CA THR A 244 -19.94 0.87 36.23
C THR A 244 -20.84 0.31 35.14
N LEU A 245 -22.04 -0.14 35.52
CA LEU A 245 -23.05 -0.60 34.55
C LEU A 245 -23.50 0.54 33.61
N GLU A 246 -23.64 1.75 34.15
CA GLU A 246 -24.01 2.96 33.38
C GLU A 246 -22.92 3.31 32.36
N GLU A 247 -21.64 3.20 32.75
CA GLU A 247 -20.50 3.35 31.84
C GLU A 247 -20.52 2.31 30.71
N GLY A 248 -21.11 1.14 30.94
CA GLY A 248 -21.31 0.12 29.90
C GLY A 248 -22.15 0.59 28.71
N SER A 249 -22.98 1.64 28.88
CA SER A 249 -23.79 2.24 27.82
C SER A 249 -23.04 3.28 26.96
N GLN A 250 -21.79 3.60 27.30
CA GLN A 250 -20.99 4.64 26.64
C GLN A 250 -20.37 4.15 25.33
N PHE A 251 -21.22 3.87 24.35
CA PHE A 251 -20.85 3.52 23.00
C PHE A 251 -21.91 3.98 22.00
N GLY A 252 -21.54 4.08 20.73
CA GLY A 252 -22.48 4.48 19.70
C GLY A 252 -21.93 4.33 18.29
N THR A 253 -22.82 4.51 17.31
CA THR A 253 -22.50 4.52 15.89
C THR A 253 -23.25 5.66 15.22
N ILE A 254 -22.52 6.47 14.43
CA ILE A 254 -23.04 7.67 13.78
C ILE A 254 -22.65 7.61 12.29
N THR A 255 -23.62 7.89 11.41
CA THR A 255 -23.36 8.04 9.98
C THR A 255 -23.21 9.53 9.64
N VAL A 256 -22.14 9.90 8.95
CA VAL A 256 -21.74 11.29 8.73
C VAL A 256 -21.37 11.49 7.25
N SER A 257 -21.79 12.61 6.66
CA SER A 257 -21.49 12.97 5.26
C SER A 257 -20.44 14.10 5.12
N SER A 258 -19.72 14.38 6.21
CA SER A 258 -18.62 15.35 6.32
C SER A 258 -17.32 14.64 6.72
N PHE A 259 -16.21 15.39 6.73
CA PHE A 259 -14.88 14.90 7.14
C PHE A 259 -14.54 15.20 8.61
N SER A 260 -15.54 15.65 9.36
CA SER A 260 -15.42 15.96 10.78
C SER A 260 -16.74 15.82 11.50
N ILE A 261 -16.68 15.48 12.78
CA ILE A 261 -17.83 15.47 13.70
C ILE A 261 -17.37 15.77 15.11
N GLU A 262 -18.23 16.42 15.88
CA GLU A 262 -18.12 16.48 17.34
C GLU A 262 -19.07 15.45 17.97
N ILE A 263 -18.54 14.57 18.82
CA ILE A 263 -19.32 13.62 19.62
C ILE A 263 -19.41 14.16 21.04
N GLY A 264 -20.59 14.57 21.47
CA GLY A 264 -20.87 15.07 22.83
C GLY A 264 -21.32 13.97 23.80
N ASN A 265 -21.67 14.40 25.02
CA ASN A 265 -22.17 13.54 26.11
C ASN A 265 -21.21 12.40 26.51
N LEU A 266 -19.91 12.63 26.32
CA LEU A 266 -18.86 11.74 26.82
C LEU A 266 -18.62 12.00 28.31
N LEU A 267 -18.19 10.97 29.02
CA LEU A 267 -17.80 11.09 30.41
C LEU A 267 -16.41 11.75 30.53
N PRO A 268 -16.21 12.65 31.50
CA PRO A 268 -14.93 13.31 31.73
C PRO A 268 -13.88 12.37 32.33
N GLU A 269 -12.61 12.66 32.08
CA GLU A 269 -11.44 11.86 32.50
C GLU A 269 -11.42 10.38 32.04
N LYS A 270 -12.20 10.05 31.02
CA LYS A 270 -12.32 8.71 30.48
C LYS A 270 -11.67 8.59 29.11
N SER A 271 -11.18 7.40 28.78
CA SER A 271 -10.56 7.12 27.49
C SER A 271 -11.56 6.45 26.57
N TYR A 272 -11.71 6.97 25.36
CA TYR A 272 -12.62 6.43 24.35
C TYR A 272 -11.83 5.97 23.14
N GLU A 273 -12.20 4.80 22.64
CA GLU A 273 -11.78 4.32 21.33
C GLU A 273 -12.77 4.82 20.28
N PHE A 274 -12.27 5.47 19.24
CA PHE A 274 -13.03 5.90 18.09
C PHE A 274 -12.56 5.16 16.87
N THR A 275 -13.50 4.64 16.07
CA THR A 275 -13.21 3.99 14.79
C THR A 275 -13.93 4.70 13.65
N ILE A 276 -13.29 4.74 12.49
CA ILE A 276 -13.86 5.31 11.26
C ILE A 276 -13.68 4.37 10.08
N LYS A 277 -14.74 4.25 9.30
CA LYS A 277 -14.73 3.58 8.00
C LYS A 277 -15.73 4.27 7.06
N ARG A 278 -15.70 3.90 5.79
CA ARG A 278 -16.81 4.25 4.90
C ARG A 278 -18.09 3.53 5.34
N ALA A 279 -19.20 4.23 5.25
CA ALA A 279 -20.51 3.63 5.46
C ALA A 279 -20.71 2.48 4.46
N GLU A 280 -21.34 1.40 4.93
CA GLU A 280 -21.61 0.26 4.08
C GLU A 280 -22.66 0.62 3.03
N THR A 281 -22.33 0.39 1.76
CA THR A 281 -23.27 0.57 0.64
C THR A 281 -23.50 -0.77 -0.05
N TYR A 282 -24.61 -0.87 -0.79
CA TYR A 282 -24.98 -2.08 -1.54
C TYR A 282 -23.86 -2.60 -2.46
N CYS A 283 -23.01 -1.70 -2.96
CA CYS A 283 -21.91 -2.00 -3.87
C CYS A 283 -20.60 -2.40 -3.19
N LEU A 284 -20.47 -2.29 -1.86
CA LEU A 284 -19.24 -2.64 -1.16
C LEU A 284 -18.95 -4.14 -1.33
N VAL A 285 -17.79 -4.50 -1.87
CA VAL A 285 -17.34 -5.90 -2.04
C VAL A 285 -16.26 -6.30 -1.02
N TYR A 286 -15.45 -5.36 -0.56
CA TYR A 286 -14.42 -5.58 0.45
C TYR A 286 -14.12 -4.26 1.18
N GLY A 287 -14.15 -4.24 2.51
CA GLY A 287 -13.95 -3.02 3.29
C GLY A 287 -13.90 -3.30 4.78
N PHE A 288 -13.09 -4.29 5.19
CA PHE A 288 -13.01 -4.71 6.59
C PHE A 288 -12.21 -3.72 7.46
N TRP A 289 -11.34 -2.93 6.82
CA TRP A 289 -10.47 -2.01 7.53
C TRP A 289 -11.24 -0.80 8.07
N ASN A 290 -10.88 -0.40 9.29
CA ASN A 290 -11.29 0.82 9.95
C ASN A 290 -10.03 1.44 10.59
N ASP A 291 -9.94 2.77 10.58
CA ASP A 291 -8.91 3.46 11.35
C ASP A 291 -9.37 3.62 12.79
N THR A 292 -8.41 3.71 13.71
CA THR A 292 -8.70 3.82 15.15
C THR A 292 -7.86 4.90 15.78
N ILE A 293 -8.49 5.71 16.63
CA ILE A 293 -7.81 6.66 17.51
C ILE A 293 -8.37 6.53 18.93
N ILE A 294 -7.51 6.74 19.93
CA ILE A 294 -7.89 6.76 21.34
C ILE A 294 -7.70 8.19 21.83
N LEU A 295 -8.75 8.78 22.40
CA LEU A 295 -8.71 10.11 23.01
C LEU A 295 -9.20 10.02 24.46
N LYS A 296 -8.55 10.76 25.36
CA LYS A 296 -8.94 10.87 26.77
C LYS A 296 -9.63 12.21 27.00
N THR A 297 -10.86 12.19 27.51
CA THR A 297 -11.58 13.41 27.87
C THR A 297 -10.92 14.14 29.03
N LYS A 298 -11.08 15.46 29.06
CA LYS A 298 -10.45 16.33 30.06
C LYS A 298 -11.21 16.28 31.40
N PRO A 299 -10.55 16.55 32.53
CA PRO A 299 -11.22 16.76 33.80
C PRO A 299 -12.13 17.98 33.77
N PHE A 300 -13.09 18.04 34.70
CA PHE A 300 -13.78 19.28 35.02
C PHE A 300 -12.74 20.33 35.44
N PRO A 301 -12.88 21.60 35.03
CA PRO A 301 -12.09 22.69 35.57
C PRO A 301 -12.26 22.71 37.09
N THR A 302 -11.18 22.47 37.84
CA THR A 302 -11.16 22.62 39.29
C THR A 302 -11.02 24.10 39.64
N ASP A 303 -12.05 24.90 39.38
CA ASP A 303 -12.11 26.28 39.85
C ASP A 303 -13.18 26.38 40.94
N HIS A 304 -12.83 26.06 42.20
CA HIS A 304 -13.48 26.58 43.43
C HIS A 304 -12.85 26.09 44.76
N VAL A 305 -11.51 26.03 44.92
CA VAL A 305 -10.91 25.85 46.28
C VAL A 305 -9.76 26.81 46.61
N ASP A 306 -9.10 27.44 45.63
CA ASP A 306 -7.95 28.30 45.91
C ASP A 306 -8.27 29.78 46.20
N TYR A 307 -9.51 30.23 45.95
CA TYR A 307 -9.92 31.61 46.26
C TYR A 307 -10.35 31.84 47.72
N LEU A 308 -10.58 30.78 48.52
CA LEU A 308 -10.94 30.91 49.94
C LEU A 308 -9.74 30.76 50.89
N LYS A 309 -8.58 30.26 50.43
CA LYS A 309 -7.36 30.20 51.27
C LYS A 309 -6.54 31.48 51.27
N LYS A 310 -6.79 32.42 50.35
CA LYS A 310 -6.08 33.72 50.31
C LYS A 310 -6.79 34.86 51.06
N ALA A 311 -8.03 34.65 51.51
CA ALA A 311 -8.81 35.66 52.24
C ALA A 311 -8.76 35.53 53.78
N SER A 312 -8.10 34.50 54.33
CA SER A 312 -7.98 34.30 55.79
C SER A 312 -6.57 34.56 56.36
N CYS A 313 -5.65 35.17 55.61
CA CYS A 313 -4.31 35.54 56.11
C CYS A 313 -4.04 37.06 56.17
N CYS A 314 -5.06 37.91 56.08
CA CYS A 314 -4.91 39.35 56.25
C CYS A 314 -5.92 39.92 57.25
N PHE A 315 -5.89 39.43 58.49
CA PHE A 315 -6.33 40.18 59.67
C PHE A 315 -5.55 39.68 60.89
N VAL A 316 -4.37 40.29 61.12
CA VAL A 316 -3.77 40.55 62.43
C VAL A 316 -3.18 41.95 62.35
#